data_AF-A0AAV5NG26-F1
#
_entry.id   AF-A0AAV5NG26-F1
#
_cell.length_a   1.000
_cell.length_b   1.000
_cell.length_c   1.000
_cell.angle_alpha   90.00
_cell.angle_beta   90.00
_cell.angle_gamma   90.00
#
_symmetry.space_group_name_H-M   'P 1'
#
loop_
_entity.id
_entity.type
_entity.pdbx_description
1 polymer ?
#
loop_
_entity_poly.entity_id
_entity_poly.type
_entity_poly.pdbx_seq_one_letter_code
_entity_poly.pdbx_strand_id
1 'polypeptide(L)'
;MTSRTALRMLLLSMLTGAVSAYPAQAARVTMSGSDLDMAIPCTGQVRIVVDPSMKDGATLDSSNATQVTMRSGKEESDSRISIATKSCAPNGKVTISVSPYTGVSIHDSHDTHFIIKGKLASLDASLDSATMDIENTQSLDLSMHGASSVHIGSLERAAQIVASGTSTLIADSAQLTALSAQLSNDASFMVSQGSIEALTIVTSDNATATVHGNASVATVTANGTGAVNIERVSGPIVRSGSGAVNVGTPAAVTPPPAVVTPATPQVTTTLPVAPPPVPKASVPAPQPPASTETSPQISQPSVPAPSTSAPPTPVPQKPAQQEQEAVQPPVVAAPPPAAVAPSTPTQTQQTPSVSVPTAPSEAPQKLPQTPLPDTVAPPPAPSTPTAPVMPPQGDTPKQGG
;
A
#
# COMPACT_ATOMS: atom_id res chain seq x y z
N MET A 1 91.07 -20.90 -30.22
CA MET A 1 90.33 -21.83 -29.34
C MET A 1 89.54 -20.96 -28.37
N THR A 2 88.28 -20.63 -28.72
CA THR A 2 87.05 -21.22 -28.11
C THR A 2 86.92 -20.89 -26.62
N SER A 3 85.80 -20.46 -26.04
CA SER A 3 84.45 -20.04 -26.43
C SER A 3 83.72 -19.87 -25.08
N ARG A 4 82.72 -18.99 -25.00
CA ARG A 4 81.59 -19.05 -24.04
C ARG A 4 81.85 -18.85 -22.54
N THR A 5 81.47 -17.66 -22.05
CA THR A 5 80.60 -17.52 -20.87
C THR A 5 79.95 -16.14 -20.85
N ALA A 6 78.99 -15.96 -21.76
CA ALA A 6 77.97 -14.93 -21.63
C ALA A 6 76.72 -15.58 -21.02
N LEU A 7 75.95 -14.74 -20.33
CA LEU A 7 74.50 -14.91 -20.15
C LEU A 7 74.04 -15.87 -19.04
N ARG A 8 73.99 -15.37 -17.80
CA ARG A 8 72.97 -15.77 -16.80
C ARG A 8 72.96 -14.74 -15.67
N MET A 9 71.77 -14.38 -15.19
CA MET A 9 71.45 -13.41 -14.14
C MET A 9 71.08 -11.99 -14.62
N LEU A 10 70.09 -11.89 -15.52
CA LEU A 10 69.25 -10.69 -15.58
C LEU A 10 67.90 -11.04 -16.22
N LEU A 11 67.02 -11.67 -15.43
CA LEU A 11 65.62 -11.93 -15.77
C LEU A 11 64.87 -12.25 -14.47
N LEU A 12 64.65 -11.25 -13.63
CA LEU A 12 63.78 -11.36 -12.46
C LEU A 12 63.10 -10.02 -12.16
N SER A 13 62.50 -9.39 -13.16
CA SER A 13 61.71 -8.16 -12.97
C SER A 13 60.86 -7.91 -14.21
N MET A 14 59.65 -8.47 -14.25
CA MET A 14 58.45 -7.92 -14.91
C MET A 14 57.33 -8.96 -14.82
N LEU A 15 56.68 -9.06 -13.66
CA LEU A 15 55.36 -9.69 -13.55
C LEU A 15 54.48 -8.88 -12.59
N THR A 16 54.41 -7.56 -12.80
CA THR A 16 53.29 -6.74 -12.32
C THR A 16 52.12 -6.98 -13.26
N GLY A 17 51.42 -8.10 -13.05
CA GLY A 17 50.14 -8.35 -13.67
C GLY A 17 49.17 -7.27 -13.22
N ALA A 18 48.65 -6.50 -14.17
CA ALA A 18 47.50 -5.64 -13.96
C ALA A 18 46.33 -6.56 -13.56
N VAL A 19 46.02 -6.61 -12.27
CA VAL A 19 44.76 -7.19 -11.80
C VAL A 19 43.69 -6.20 -12.24
N SER A 20 43.09 -6.44 -13.40
CA SER A 20 41.86 -5.78 -13.82
C SER A 20 40.81 -6.07 -12.75
N ALA A 21 40.63 -5.13 -11.82
CA ALA A 21 39.52 -5.14 -10.90
C ALA A 21 38.25 -4.92 -11.72
N TYR A 22 37.66 -6.02 -12.21
CA TYR A 22 36.30 -5.98 -12.70
C TYR A 22 35.42 -5.52 -11.52
N PRO A 23 34.63 -4.45 -11.66
CA PRO A 23 33.65 -4.13 -10.64
C PRO A 23 32.77 -5.36 -10.49
N ALA A 24 32.69 -5.91 -9.28
CA ALA A 24 31.76 -6.98 -8.97
C ALA A 24 30.36 -6.45 -9.24
N GLN A 25 29.80 -6.80 -10.41
CA GLN A 25 28.42 -6.52 -10.73
C GLN A 25 27.59 -7.33 -9.77
N ALA A 26 26.95 -6.64 -8.85
CA ALA A 26 25.98 -7.24 -7.97
C ALA A 26 24.92 -7.95 -8.86
N ALA A 27 24.69 -9.24 -8.60
CA ALA A 27 23.79 -10.09 -9.39
C ALA A 27 22.31 -9.71 -9.19
N ARG A 28 21.75 -8.92 -10.11
CA ARG A 28 20.31 -8.61 -10.13
C ARG A 28 19.51 -9.90 -10.31
N VAL A 29 18.54 -10.13 -9.44
CA VAL A 29 17.60 -11.26 -9.55
C VAL A 29 16.30 -10.72 -10.09
N THR A 30 15.97 -11.04 -11.34
CA THR A 30 14.72 -10.63 -12.01
C THR A 30 13.77 -11.81 -12.11
N MET A 31 12.51 -11.58 -11.79
CA MET A 31 11.46 -12.59 -11.82
C MET A 31 10.23 -12.00 -12.49
N SER A 32 9.60 -12.75 -13.39
CA SER A 32 8.32 -12.37 -14.02
C SER A 32 7.15 -12.70 -13.10
N GLY A 33 6.16 -11.81 -13.06
CA GLY A 33 4.97 -11.95 -12.23
C GLY A 33 4.02 -10.76 -12.36
N SER A 34 2.73 -11.01 -12.18
CA SER A 34 1.68 -9.99 -12.11
C SER A 34 1.64 -9.34 -10.73
N ASP A 35 2.02 -10.08 -9.69
CA ASP A 35 1.88 -9.64 -8.30
C ASP A 35 3.16 -9.87 -7.53
N LEU A 36 3.55 -8.86 -6.75
CA LEU A 36 4.64 -8.90 -5.79
C LEU A 36 4.05 -8.96 -4.40
N ASP A 37 4.41 -9.98 -3.66
CA ASP A 37 3.99 -10.24 -2.30
C ASP A 37 5.16 -10.15 -1.33
N MET A 38 4.97 -9.45 -0.22
CA MET A 38 6.06 -9.16 0.70
C MET A 38 5.67 -9.40 2.15
N ALA A 39 6.46 -10.24 2.81
CA ALA A 39 6.49 -10.43 4.26
C ALA A 39 7.86 -10.05 4.79
N ILE A 40 8.06 -8.77 5.11
CA ILE A 40 9.37 -8.22 5.47
C ILE A 40 9.29 -7.52 6.84
N PRO A 41 9.04 -8.26 7.93
CA PRO A 41 9.08 -7.69 9.27
C PRO A 41 10.50 -7.27 9.65
N CYS A 42 10.60 -6.32 10.59
CA CYS A 42 11.86 -5.88 11.21
C CYS A 42 12.96 -5.43 10.23
N THR A 43 12.62 -4.83 9.08
CA THR A 43 13.64 -4.39 8.11
C THR A 43 13.76 -2.89 8.12
N GLY A 44 14.97 -2.38 8.34
CA GLY A 44 15.17 -0.93 8.50
C GLY A 44 14.55 -0.08 7.39
N GLN A 45 14.75 -0.47 6.12
CA GLN A 45 14.10 0.21 4.99
C GLN A 45 13.85 -0.75 3.82
N VAL A 46 12.66 -0.69 3.25
CA VAL A 46 12.32 -1.30 1.97
C VAL A 46 12.00 -0.19 0.98
N ARG A 47 12.73 -0.14 -0.13
CA ARG A 47 12.51 0.80 -1.24
C ARG A 47 11.98 0.05 -2.45
N ILE A 48 10.81 0.44 -2.91
CA ILE A 48 10.21 -0.04 -4.14
C ILE A 48 10.31 1.08 -5.17
N VAL A 49 10.89 0.78 -6.32
CA VAL A 49 11.02 1.71 -7.44
C VAL A 49 10.22 1.16 -8.60
N VAL A 50 9.20 1.90 -9.04
CA VAL A 50 8.47 1.54 -10.24
C VAL A 50 9.32 1.91 -11.45
N ASP A 51 9.74 0.91 -12.22
CA ASP A 51 10.50 1.09 -13.44
C ASP A 51 9.57 1.01 -14.66
N PRO A 52 9.28 2.15 -15.34
CA PRO A 52 8.36 2.18 -16.47
C PRO A 52 8.89 1.43 -17.70
N SER A 53 10.18 1.07 -17.73
CA SER A 53 10.76 0.27 -18.82
C SER A 53 10.56 -1.23 -18.63
N MET A 54 10.20 -1.68 -17.42
CA MET A 54 9.86 -3.07 -17.14
C MET A 54 8.46 -3.38 -17.68
N LYS A 55 8.36 -4.46 -18.45
CA LYS A 55 7.07 -4.94 -18.97
C LYS A 55 6.26 -5.66 -17.90
N ASP A 56 6.95 -6.45 -17.08
CA ASP A 56 6.37 -7.30 -16.06
C ASP A 56 7.39 -7.62 -14.96
N GLY A 57 6.88 -8.07 -13.81
CA GLY A 57 7.68 -8.65 -12.75
C GLY A 57 8.40 -7.68 -11.83
N ALA A 58 9.35 -8.24 -11.08
CA ALA A 58 10.15 -7.54 -10.09
C ALA A 58 11.62 -7.94 -10.18
N THR A 59 12.50 -6.99 -9.88
CA THR A 59 13.95 -7.20 -9.80
C THR A 59 14.43 -6.80 -8.41
N LEU A 60 15.06 -7.74 -7.71
CA LEU A 60 15.76 -7.46 -6.46
C LEU A 60 17.19 -7.01 -6.75
N ASP A 61 17.61 -5.90 -6.12
CA ASP A 61 19.02 -5.56 -6.08
C ASP A 61 19.80 -6.52 -5.15
N SER A 62 20.67 -7.30 -5.77
CA SER A 62 21.70 -8.19 -5.22
C SER A 62 22.41 -7.73 -3.97
N SER A 63 22.65 -6.42 -3.82
CA SER A 63 23.31 -5.87 -2.62
C SER A 63 22.59 -6.31 -1.33
N ASN A 64 21.32 -6.70 -1.45
CA ASN A 64 20.42 -7.06 -0.37
C ASN A 64 19.94 -8.53 -0.44
N ALA A 65 20.41 -9.32 -1.43
CA ALA A 65 19.96 -10.70 -1.65
C ALA A 65 20.33 -11.67 -0.52
N THR A 66 21.24 -11.29 0.38
CA THR A 66 21.56 -12.10 1.56
C THR A 66 20.47 -12.03 2.62
N GLN A 67 19.78 -10.89 2.74
CA GLN A 67 18.81 -10.61 3.80
C GLN A 67 17.41 -11.17 3.52
N VAL A 68 17.07 -11.32 2.23
CA VAL A 68 15.76 -11.78 1.78
C VAL A 68 15.85 -13.08 0.99
N THR A 69 14.75 -13.82 0.96
CA THR A 69 14.50 -14.89 0.00
C THR A 69 13.46 -14.42 -0.99
N MET A 70 13.72 -14.64 -2.27
CA MET A 70 12.76 -14.38 -3.34
C MET A 70 12.36 -15.71 -3.98
N ARG A 71 11.06 -15.90 -4.21
CA ARG A 71 10.49 -17.11 -4.82
C ARG A 71 9.41 -16.72 -5.83
N SER A 72 9.25 -17.51 -6.88
CA SER A 72 8.11 -17.40 -7.80
C SER A 72 7.15 -18.54 -7.49
N GLY A 73 5.90 -18.22 -7.26
CA GLY A 73 4.79 -19.16 -7.26
C GLY A 73 3.96 -18.98 -8.53
N LYS A 74 3.37 -20.06 -9.00
CA LYS A 74 2.29 -20.02 -9.99
C LYS A 74 1.06 -20.62 -9.33
N GLU A 75 0.05 -19.79 -9.08
CA GLU A 75 -1.20 -20.21 -8.45
C GLU A 75 -2.31 -20.09 -9.50
N GLU A 76 -2.80 -21.24 -9.97
CA GLU A 76 -3.93 -21.52 -10.89
C GLU A 76 -4.03 -20.72 -12.21
N SER A 77 -3.74 -19.42 -12.24
CA SER A 77 -3.56 -18.55 -13.42
C SER A 77 -2.59 -17.38 -13.20
N ASP A 78 -2.29 -17.02 -11.96
CA ASP A 78 -1.53 -15.82 -11.60
C ASP A 78 -0.10 -16.15 -11.19
N SER A 79 0.83 -15.30 -11.62
CA SER A 79 2.26 -15.46 -11.35
C SER A 79 2.65 -14.51 -10.23
N ARG A 80 2.91 -15.07 -9.04
CA ARG A 80 3.21 -14.31 -7.82
C ARG A 80 4.70 -14.40 -7.50
N ILE A 81 5.31 -13.27 -7.21
CA ILE A 81 6.67 -13.16 -6.69
C ILE A 81 6.55 -12.94 -5.20
N SER A 82 7.07 -13.84 -4.37
CA SER A 82 7.10 -13.66 -2.92
C SER A 82 8.51 -13.29 -2.45
N ILE A 83 8.60 -12.24 -1.63
CA ILE A 83 9.81 -11.82 -0.95
C ILE A 83 9.56 -11.91 0.56
N ALA A 84 10.41 -12.69 1.23
CA ALA A 84 10.38 -12.80 2.68
C ALA A 84 11.76 -12.55 3.28
N THR A 85 11.84 -11.95 4.47
CA THR A 85 13.09 -11.86 5.21
C THR A 85 13.44 -13.19 5.87
N LYS A 86 14.73 -13.51 5.96
CA LYS A 86 15.18 -14.72 6.67
C LYS A 86 15.23 -14.52 8.19
N SER A 87 15.44 -13.27 8.61
CA SER A 87 15.63 -12.87 10.01
C SER A 87 15.43 -11.36 10.14
N CYS A 88 15.08 -10.88 11.33
CA CYS A 88 14.99 -9.44 11.60
C CYS A 88 16.32 -8.74 11.29
N ALA A 89 16.24 -7.64 10.53
CA ALA A 89 17.39 -6.84 10.11
C ALA A 89 17.07 -5.34 10.25
N PRO A 90 17.11 -4.76 11.47
CA PRO A 90 16.68 -3.38 11.73
C PRO A 90 17.48 -2.32 10.97
N ASN A 91 18.68 -2.65 10.49
CA ASN A 91 19.52 -1.80 9.64
C ASN A 91 19.57 -2.28 8.18
N GLY A 92 18.79 -3.32 7.87
CA GLY A 92 18.65 -3.89 6.53
C GLY A 92 18.04 -2.88 5.59
N LYS A 93 18.55 -2.86 4.36
CA LYS A 93 18.00 -2.05 3.28
C LYS A 93 17.67 -3.01 2.17
N VAL A 94 16.49 -2.91 1.59
CA VAL A 94 16.09 -3.76 0.46
C VAL A 94 15.61 -2.83 -0.63
N THR A 95 16.16 -2.97 -1.84
CA THR A 95 15.67 -2.21 -3.01
C THR A 95 15.12 -3.18 -4.05
N ILE A 96 13.88 -2.95 -4.44
CA ILE A 96 13.13 -3.75 -5.40
C ILE A 96 12.67 -2.82 -6.52
N SER A 97 12.94 -3.19 -7.77
CA SER A 97 12.36 -2.54 -8.94
C SER A 97 11.16 -3.34 -9.41
N VAL A 98 10.03 -2.71 -9.72
CA VAL A 98 8.80 -3.39 -10.15
C VAL A 98 8.26 -2.77 -11.43
N SER A 99 7.55 -3.55 -12.24
CA SER A 99 6.82 -2.99 -13.37
C SER A 99 5.64 -2.13 -12.88
N PRO A 100 5.21 -1.10 -13.65
CA PRO A 100 4.05 -0.27 -13.28
C PRO A 100 2.72 -1.04 -13.25
N TYR A 101 2.68 -2.22 -13.87
CA TYR A 101 1.51 -3.09 -13.92
C TYR A 101 1.52 -4.18 -12.84
N THR A 102 2.61 -4.30 -12.07
CA THR A 102 2.72 -5.28 -11.01
C THR A 102 1.97 -4.79 -9.77
N GLY A 103 0.99 -5.57 -9.31
CA GLY A 103 0.33 -5.33 -8.03
C GLY A 103 1.29 -5.58 -6.88
N VAL A 104 1.23 -4.76 -5.83
CA VAL A 104 2.08 -4.93 -4.64
C VAL A 104 1.20 -5.25 -3.44
N SER A 105 1.47 -6.37 -2.78
CA SER A 105 0.88 -6.76 -1.51
C SER A 105 1.95 -6.79 -0.42
N ILE A 106 1.70 -6.11 0.70
CA ILE A 106 2.57 -6.05 1.87
C ILE A 106 1.77 -6.59 3.06
N HIS A 107 2.25 -7.66 3.67
CA HIS A 107 1.63 -8.23 4.88
C HIS A 107 2.68 -8.49 5.95
N ASP A 108 2.20 -8.71 7.18
CA ASP A 108 3.00 -9.02 8.37
C ASP A 108 4.22 -8.11 8.55
N SER A 109 4.07 -6.84 8.21
CA SER A 109 5.16 -5.87 8.20
C SER A 109 5.04 -4.95 9.41
N HIS A 110 5.86 -5.22 10.41
CA HIS A 110 6.07 -4.38 11.58
C HIS A 110 7.51 -3.88 11.64
N ASP A 111 7.72 -2.71 12.27
CA ASP A 111 9.04 -2.09 12.44
C ASP A 111 9.83 -1.89 11.14
N THR A 112 9.14 -1.67 10.03
CA THR A 112 9.72 -1.47 8.70
C THR A 112 9.33 -0.11 8.13
N HIS A 113 10.27 0.58 7.48
CA HIS A 113 9.99 1.81 6.73
C HIS A 113 9.95 1.54 5.22
N PHE A 114 8.78 1.70 4.62
CA PHE A 114 8.56 1.52 3.19
C PHE A 114 8.67 2.85 2.44
N ILE A 115 9.34 2.84 1.30
CA ILE A 115 9.39 3.98 0.38
C ILE A 115 9.06 3.47 -1.01
N ILE A 116 7.96 3.94 -1.59
CA ILE A 116 7.52 3.59 -2.94
C ILE A 116 7.68 4.82 -3.84
N LYS A 117 8.57 4.72 -4.82
CA LYS A 117 8.81 5.78 -5.81
C LYS A 117 8.25 5.39 -7.18
N GLY A 118 7.63 6.35 -7.84
CA GLY A 118 6.87 6.13 -9.08
C GLY A 118 5.40 5.78 -8.84
N LYS A 119 4.72 5.36 -9.92
CA LYS A 119 3.27 5.16 -9.95
C LYS A 119 2.90 3.68 -9.95
N LEU A 120 2.29 3.21 -8.87
CA LEU A 120 1.77 1.85 -8.77
C LEU A 120 0.34 1.74 -9.30
N ALA A 121 0.06 0.64 -10.00
CA ALA A 121 -1.31 0.28 -10.38
C ALA A 121 -2.15 -0.09 -9.15
N SER A 122 -1.63 -0.93 -8.25
CA SER A 122 -2.35 -1.32 -7.04
C SER A 122 -1.38 -1.56 -5.89
N LEU A 123 -1.85 -1.21 -4.70
CA LEU A 123 -1.20 -1.47 -3.44
C LEU A 123 -2.23 -2.05 -2.46
N ASP A 124 -1.92 -3.21 -1.93
CA ASP A 124 -2.57 -3.82 -0.77
C ASP A 124 -1.53 -3.85 0.37
N ALA A 125 -1.84 -3.27 1.52
CA ALA A 125 -0.90 -3.22 2.62
C ALA A 125 -1.57 -3.41 3.98
N SER A 126 -0.98 -4.28 4.80
CA SER A 126 -1.28 -4.43 6.22
C SER A 126 -0.06 -4.04 7.03
N LEU A 127 -0.21 -2.99 7.84
CA LEU A 127 0.84 -2.36 8.62
C LEU A 127 0.52 -2.42 10.11
N ASP A 128 1.51 -2.82 10.89
CA ASP A 128 1.50 -2.70 12.35
C ASP A 128 2.73 -1.93 12.82
N SER A 129 2.51 -0.71 13.30
CA SER A 129 3.58 0.17 13.80
C SER A 129 4.72 0.40 12.78
N ALA A 130 4.36 0.51 11.50
CA ALA A 130 5.28 0.70 10.38
C ALA A 130 5.07 2.08 9.73
N THR A 131 6.08 2.55 8.99
CA THR A 131 5.98 3.81 8.24
C THR A 131 6.05 3.56 6.73
N MET A 132 5.33 4.37 5.96
CA MET A 132 5.26 4.21 4.51
C MET A 132 5.16 5.58 3.81
N ASP A 133 6.03 5.83 2.83
CA ASP A 133 5.97 7.00 1.94
C ASP A 133 5.74 6.52 0.50
N ILE A 134 4.62 6.91 -0.10
CA ILE A 134 4.21 6.52 -1.44
C ILE A 134 4.13 7.76 -2.31
N GLU A 135 4.76 7.74 -3.47
CA GLU A 135 4.63 8.84 -4.42
C GLU A 135 3.24 8.85 -5.07
N ASN A 136 2.85 7.77 -5.77
CA ASN A 136 1.54 7.66 -6.41
C ASN A 136 1.04 6.21 -6.40
N THR A 137 -0.25 6.01 -6.13
CA THR A 137 -0.94 4.72 -6.35
C THR A 137 -2.34 4.93 -6.91
N GLN A 138 -2.77 4.02 -7.78
CA GLN A 138 -4.09 4.08 -8.42
C GLN A 138 -5.15 3.19 -7.77
N SER A 139 -4.76 2.29 -6.89
CA SER A 139 -5.72 1.49 -6.12
C SER A 139 -5.05 1.21 -4.80
N LEU A 140 -5.75 1.52 -3.73
CA LEU A 140 -5.26 1.31 -2.38
C LEU A 140 -6.25 0.43 -1.61
N ASP A 141 -5.78 -0.68 -1.07
CA ASP A 141 -6.37 -1.32 0.09
C ASP A 141 -5.34 -1.23 1.22
N LEU A 142 -5.74 -0.67 2.35
CA LEU A 142 -4.81 -0.34 3.41
C LEU A 142 -5.42 -0.63 4.77
N SER A 143 -4.70 -1.44 5.54
CA SER A 143 -5.01 -1.77 6.92
C SER A 143 -3.88 -1.31 7.83
N MET A 144 -4.18 -0.44 8.79
CA MET A 144 -3.21 0.20 9.67
C MET A 144 -3.57 -0.04 11.14
N HIS A 145 -2.58 -0.50 11.90
CA HIS A 145 -2.71 -0.76 13.33
C HIS A 145 -1.55 -0.15 14.10
N GLY A 146 -1.72 -0.02 15.42
CA GLY A 146 -0.69 0.49 16.31
C GLY A 146 -0.34 1.94 16.03
N ALA A 147 0.95 2.23 15.89
CA ALA A 147 1.49 3.57 15.64
C ALA A 147 1.97 3.75 14.18
N SER A 148 1.18 3.25 13.21
CA SER A 148 1.56 3.31 11.80
C SER A 148 1.44 4.72 11.21
N SER A 149 2.32 5.11 10.29
CA SER A 149 2.26 6.41 9.61
C SER A 149 2.45 6.26 8.11
N VAL A 150 1.46 6.69 7.34
CA VAL A 150 1.43 6.56 5.87
C VAL A 150 1.29 7.94 5.25
N HIS A 151 2.18 8.24 4.32
CA HIS A 151 2.13 9.43 3.48
C HIS A 151 1.99 9.01 2.01
N ILE A 152 1.08 9.67 1.29
CA ILE A 152 0.80 9.39 -0.13
C ILE A 152 0.74 10.69 -0.91
N GLY A 153 1.56 10.87 -1.94
CA GLY A 153 1.48 12.05 -2.81
C GLY A 153 0.18 12.11 -3.61
N SER A 154 -0.16 11.02 -4.31
CA SER A 154 -1.41 10.95 -5.09
C SER A 154 -2.11 9.60 -4.95
N LEU A 155 -3.41 9.69 -4.64
CA LEU A 155 -4.35 8.58 -4.70
C LEU A 155 -5.26 8.76 -5.93
N GLU A 156 -5.20 7.81 -6.85
CA GLU A 156 -6.08 7.80 -8.03
C GLU A 156 -7.08 6.65 -7.96
N ARG A 157 -8.16 6.78 -8.74
CA ARG A 157 -9.20 5.76 -9.00
C ARG A 157 -9.96 5.24 -7.77
N ALA A 158 -9.38 4.47 -6.85
CA ALA A 158 -10.12 3.98 -5.69
C ALA A 158 -9.24 3.70 -4.46
N ALA A 159 -9.81 3.88 -3.26
CA ALA A 159 -9.13 3.56 -2.01
C ALA A 159 -10.08 3.00 -0.93
N GLN A 160 -9.59 2.00 -0.20
CA GLN A 160 -10.19 1.44 1.00
C GLN A 160 -9.16 1.51 2.13
N ILE A 161 -9.56 2.08 3.27
CA ILE A 161 -8.68 2.33 4.40
C ILE A 161 -9.36 1.83 5.67
N VAL A 162 -8.68 1.01 6.45
CA VAL A 162 -9.05 0.60 7.80
C VAL A 162 -7.91 0.97 8.73
N ALA A 163 -8.13 1.86 9.69
CA ALA A 163 -7.07 2.32 10.59
C ALA A 163 -7.52 2.32 12.06
N SER A 164 -6.62 1.91 12.94
CA SER A 164 -6.84 1.84 14.40
C SER A 164 -5.60 2.27 15.18
N GLY A 165 -5.72 2.32 16.51
CA GLY A 165 -4.62 2.77 17.39
C GLY A 165 -4.38 4.27 17.25
N THR A 166 -3.13 4.67 17.05
CA THR A 166 -2.70 6.06 16.81
C THR A 166 -2.24 6.24 15.36
N SER A 167 -2.79 5.45 14.44
CA SER A 167 -2.36 5.42 13.04
C SER A 167 -2.65 6.75 12.34
N THR A 168 -1.76 7.20 11.47
CA THR A 168 -1.89 8.47 10.74
C THR A 168 -1.78 8.21 9.24
N LEU A 169 -2.75 8.69 8.46
CA LEU A 169 -2.66 8.70 7.00
C LEU A 169 -2.84 10.11 6.45
N ILE A 170 -1.92 10.51 5.59
CA ILE A 170 -1.96 11.76 4.85
C ILE A 170 -1.86 11.45 3.36
N ALA A 171 -2.82 11.94 2.58
CA ALA A 171 -2.75 11.98 1.13
C ALA A 171 -2.73 13.44 0.63
N ASP A 172 -1.69 13.83 -0.11
CA ASP A 172 -1.59 15.19 -0.63
C ASP A 172 -2.67 15.48 -1.67
N SER A 173 -3.01 14.49 -2.49
CA SER A 173 -4.07 14.63 -3.49
C SER A 173 -4.87 13.33 -3.67
N ALA A 174 -6.17 13.47 -3.95
CA ALA A 174 -7.06 12.35 -4.24
C ALA A 174 -7.96 12.62 -5.46
N GLN A 175 -7.89 11.76 -6.47
CA GLN A 175 -8.79 11.75 -7.63
C GLN A 175 -9.44 10.38 -7.72
N LEU A 176 -10.53 10.19 -6.98
CA LEU A 176 -11.12 8.88 -6.71
C LEU A 176 -12.56 8.82 -7.21
N THR A 177 -12.93 7.70 -7.82
CA THR A 177 -14.34 7.34 -8.03
C THR A 177 -14.96 6.83 -6.73
N ALA A 178 -14.17 6.18 -5.88
CA ALA A 178 -14.62 5.73 -4.57
C ALA A 178 -13.53 5.81 -3.49
N LEU A 179 -13.91 6.29 -2.32
CA LEU A 179 -13.11 6.26 -1.11
C LEU A 179 -13.95 5.72 0.05
N SER A 180 -13.43 4.69 0.73
CA SER A 180 -13.98 4.20 1.99
C SER A 180 -12.92 4.27 3.08
N ALA A 181 -13.25 4.85 4.23
CA ALA A 181 -12.36 4.91 5.38
C ALA A 181 -13.09 4.50 6.66
N GLN A 182 -12.54 3.53 7.39
CA GLN A 182 -12.99 3.12 8.71
C GLN A 182 -11.89 3.39 9.73
N LEU A 183 -12.15 4.25 10.70
CA LEU A 183 -11.15 4.75 11.64
C LEU A 183 -11.64 4.53 13.08
N SER A 184 -10.77 4.05 13.97
CA SER A 184 -11.10 3.85 15.40
C SER A 184 -10.00 4.38 16.33
N ASN A 185 -10.27 4.40 17.64
CA ASN A 185 -9.33 4.88 18.66
C ASN A 185 -8.89 6.33 18.42
N ASP A 186 -7.61 6.58 18.17
CA ASP A 186 -7.01 7.88 17.91
C ASP A 186 -6.46 7.97 16.47
N ALA A 187 -6.96 7.12 15.56
CA ALA A 187 -6.55 7.12 14.17
C ALA A 187 -6.95 8.43 13.46
N SER A 188 -6.10 8.91 12.56
CA SER A 188 -6.34 10.13 11.79
C SER A 188 -6.13 9.92 10.29
N PHE A 189 -7.02 10.51 9.51
CA PHE A 189 -7.00 10.48 8.05
C PHE A 189 -7.14 11.90 7.50
N MET A 190 -6.25 12.28 6.58
CA MET A 190 -6.29 13.57 5.92
C MET A 190 -6.10 13.44 4.40
N VAL A 191 -6.95 14.12 3.64
CA VAL A 191 -6.76 14.41 2.22
C VAL A 191 -6.61 15.92 2.07
N SER A 192 -5.48 16.38 1.54
CA SER A 192 -5.17 17.81 1.45
C SER A 192 -5.87 18.51 0.28
N GLN A 193 -6.19 17.80 -0.80
CA GLN A 193 -6.96 18.30 -1.94
C GLN A 193 -7.49 17.16 -2.81
N GLY A 194 -8.53 17.44 -3.61
CA GLY A 194 -8.99 16.46 -4.60
C GLY A 194 -10.48 16.48 -4.95
N SER A 195 -10.87 15.48 -5.74
CA SER A 195 -12.24 15.15 -6.10
C SER A 195 -12.52 13.68 -5.84
N ILE A 196 -13.59 13.40 -5.09
CA ILE A 196 -14.04 12.05 -4.75
C ILE A 196 -15.49 11.91 -5.22
N GLU A 197 -15.79 10.95 -6.09
CA GLU A 197 -17.18 10.78 -6.55
C GLU A 197 -18.04 10.22 -5.41
N ALA A 198 -17.67 9.06 -4.85
CA ALA A 198 -18.35 8.45 -3.71
C ALA A 198 -17.45 8.39 -2.47
N LEU A 199 -17.86 9.10 -1.41
CA LEU A 199 -17.15 9.12 -0.13
C LEU A 199 -17.93 8.36 0.95
N THR A 200 -17.28 7.39 1.61
CA THR A 200 -17.79 6.73 2.82
C THR A 200 -16.78 6.87 3.94
N ILE A 201 -17.20 7.42 5.08
CA ILE A 201 -16.35 7.57 6.27
C ILE A 201 -17.09 7.00 7.48
N VAL A 202 -16.44 6.12 8.22
CA VAL A 202 -16.90 5.60 9.50
C VAL A 202 -15.83 5.89 10.55
N THR A 203 -16.18 6.61 11.62
CA THR A 203 -15.28 6.87 12.75
C THR A 203 -15.86 6.35 14.06
N SER A 204 -14.99 5.88 14.96
CA SER A 204 -15.29 5.56 16.36
C SER A 204 -14.31 6.25 17.32
N ASP A 205 -14.68 6.34 18.59
CA ASP A 205 -13.83 6.85 19.68
C ASP A 205 -13.36 8.30 19.46
N ASN A 206 -12.06 8.56 19.40
CA ASN A 206 -11.47 9.88 19.14
C ASN A 206 -10.99 10.02 17.68
N ALA A 207 -11.32 9.08 16.78
CA ALA A 207 -10.76 9.05 15.44
C ALA A 207 -11.24 10.23 14.59
N THR A 208 -10.35 10.79 13.77
CA THR A 208 -10.62 12.00 12.99
C THR A 208 -10.41 11.80 11.49
N ALA A 209 -11.23 12.45 10.69
CA ALA A 209 -11.10 12.44 9.23
C ALA A 209 -11.26 13.86 8.69
N THR A 210 -10.34 14.31 7.85
CA THR A 210 -10.43 15.61 7.19
C THR A 210 -10.21 15.47 5.69
N VAL A 211 -11.17 15.94 4.90
CA VAL A 211 -11.12 15.91 3.44
C VAL A 211 -11.22 17.35 2.93
N HIS A 212 -10.07 17.94 2.61
CA HIS A 212 -9.95 19.28 2.01
C HIS A 212 -10.21 19.22 0.49
N GLY A 213 -11.33 18.65 0.07
CA GLY A 213 -11.66 18.47 -1.34
C GLY A 213 -13.16 18.46 -1.60
N ASN A 214 -13.52 18.07 -2.81
CA ASN A 214 -14.90 18.00 -3.25
C ASN A 214 -15.36 16.53 -3.29
N ALA A 215 -16.41 16.20 -2.54
CA ALA A 215 -17.11 14.93 -2.70
C ALA A 215 -18.41 15.11 -3.51
N SER A 216 -18.73 14.20 -4.42
CA SER A 216 -20.01 14.26 -5.14
C SER A 216 -21.15 13.73 -4.28
N VAL A 217 -20.96 12.59 -3.63
CA VAL A 217 -21.87 12.05 -2.61
C VAL A 217 -21.09 11.61 -1.39
N ALA A 218 -21.70 11.72 -0.20
CA ALA A 218 -21.04 11.35 1.05
C ALA A 218 -21.96 10.57 2.01
N THR A 219 -21.45 9.48 2.56
CA THR A 219 -22.05 8.76 3.70
C THR A 219 -21.07 8.81 4.86
N VAL A 220 -21.50 9.39 5.98
CA VAL A 220 -20.66 9.60 7.16
C VAL A 220 -21.35 9.02 8.39
N THR A 221 -20.65 8.13 9.08
CA THR A 221 -21.04 7.60 10.39
C THR A 221 -19.98 7.98 11.40
N ALA A 222 -20.26 8.95 12.26
CA ALA A 222 -19.32 9.41 13.27
C ALA A 222 -19.82 9.00 14.66
N ASN A 223 -19.09 8.11 15.34
CA ASN A 223 -19.39 7.69 16.70
C ASN A 223 -18.24 8.12 17.62
N GLY A 224 -18.54 8.75 18.76
CA GLY A 224 -17.52 9.20 19.70
C GLY A 224 -17.26 10.71 19.65
N THR A 225 -16.06 11.12 20.04
CA THR A 225 -15.65 12.52 20.26
C THR A 225 -14.86 13.10 19.10
N GLY A 226 -14.34 12.24 18.21
CA GLY A 226 -13.65 12.64 16.99
C GLY A 226 -14.57 13.39 16.01
N ALA A 227 -13.95 14.15 15.10
CA ALA A 227 -14.65 14.95 14.11
C ALA A 227 -14.34 14.50 12.68
N VAL A 228 -15.37 14.52 11.83
CA VAL A 228 -15.24 14.38 10.39
C VAL A 228 -15.46 15.75 9.74
N ASN A 229 -14.46 16.26 9.03
CA ASN A 229 -14.52 17.54 8.32
C ASN A 229 -14.41 17.30 6.82
N ILE A 230 -15.39 17.78 6.05
CA ILE A 230 -15.37 17.69 4.58
C ILE A 230 -15.54 19.09 4.02
N GLU A 231 -14.61 19.55 3.20
CA GLU A 231 -14.64 20.91 2.68
C GLU A 231 -15.88 21.18 1.83
N ARG A 232 -16.21 20.31 0.88
CA ARG A 232 -17.42 20.45 0.05
C ARG A 232 -18.04 19.10 -0.30
N VAL A 233 -19.36 19.05 -0.26
CA VAL A 233 -20.17 17.97 -0.86
C VAL A 233 -21.17 18.60 -1.82
N SER A 234 -21.18 18.20 -3.10
CA SER A 234 -22.08 18.80 -4.10
C SER A 234 -23.44 18.13 -4.20
N GLY A 235 -23.55 16.86 -3.79
CA GLY A 235 -24.76 16.06 -3.84
C GLY A 235 -25.27 15.65 -2.45
N PRO A 236 -26.06 14.56 -2.35
CA PRO A 236 -26.62 14.11 -1.09
C PRO A 236 -25.53 13.75 -0.07
N ILE A 237 -25.84 14.06 1.19
CA ILE A 237 -25.07 13.62 2.35
C ILE A 237 -25.95 12.86 3.33
N VAL A 238 -25.52 11.66 3.69
CA VAL A 238 -26.12 10.87 4.77
C VAL A 238 -25.21 10.97 5.99
N ARG A 239 -25.76 11.38 7.13
CA ARG A 239 -25.02 11.50 8.39
C ARG A 239 -25.69 10.63 9.45
N SER A 240 -24.89 9.89 10.21
CA SER A 240 -25.37 9.12 11.35
C SER A 240 -24.34 9.08 12.48
N GLY A 241 -24.78 8.66 13.67
CA GLY A 241 -23.94 8.61 14.88
C GLY A 241 -24.04 9.85 15.76
N SER A 242 -23.28 9.85 16.86
CA SER A 242 -23.27 10.91 17.88
C SER A 242 -22.11 11.90 17.77
N GLY A 243 -21.15 11.64 16.88
CA GLY A 243 -19.95 12.44 16.68
C GLY A 243 -20.16 13.67 15.79
N ALA A 244 -19.15 14.54 15.73
CA ALA A 244 -19.21 15.79 14.98
C ALA A 244 -18.94 15.55 13.49
N VAL A 245 -19.83 16.06 12.63
CA VAL A 245 -19.66 16.05 11.17
C VAL A 245 -19.85 17.46 10.63
N ASN A 246 -18.76 18.06 10.16
CA ASN A 246 -18.73 19.41 9.58
C ASN A 246 -18.58 19.32 8.06
N VAL A 247 -19.43 20.05 7.35
CA VAL A 247 -19.33 20.17 5.88
C VAL A 247 -19.36 21.64 5.49
N GLY A 248 -18.42 22.04 4.65
CA GLY A 248 -18.17 23.45 4.38
C GLY A 248 -17.14 24.04 5.33
N THR A 249 -16.43 25.08 4.90
CA THR A 249 -15.94 26.08 5.84
C THR A 249 -17.13 26.55 6.69
N PRO A 250 -17.00 26.76 8.02
CA PRO A 250 -17.93 27.61 8.72
C PRO A 250 -17.88 28.94 7.99
N ALA A 251 -18.88 29.20 7.14
CA ALA A 251 -19.06 30.51 6.58
C ALA A 251 -19.19 31.40 7.81
N ALA A 252 -18.24 32.32 8.00
CA ALA A 252 -18.40 33.38 8.95
C ALA A 252 -19.72 34.06 8.58
N VAL A 253 -20.78 33.74 9.33
CA VAL A 253 -22.05 34.44 9.24
C VAL A 253 -21.71 35.81 9.80
N THR A 254 -21.24 36.70 8.93
CA THR A 254 -21.18 38.11 9.24
C THR A 254 -22.64 38.48 9.48
N PRO A 255 -23.05 38.84 10.72
CA PRO A 255 -24.42 39.24 10.95
C PRO A 255 -24.75 40.38 9.97
N PRO A 256 -25.97 40.41 9.41
CA PRO A 256 -26.36 41.49 8.51
C PRO A 256 -26.10 42.82 9.23
N PRO A 257 -25.53 43.84 8.55
CA PRO A 257 -25.28 45.12 9.18
C PRO A 257 -26.59 45.62 9.76
N ALA A 258 -26.62 45.77 11.08
CA ALA A 258 -27.74 46.39 11.78
C ALA A 258 -27.97 47.76 11.13
N VAL A 259 -29.17 47.96 10.59
CA VAL A 259 -29.61 49.27 10.12
C VAL A 259 -29.54 50.21 11.31
N VAL A 260 -28.56 51.10 11.29
CA VAL A 260 -28.35 52.12 12.32
C VAL A 260 -29.46 53.15 12.14
N THR A 261 -30.50 53.06 12.95
CA THR A 261 -31.46 54.16 13.13
C THR A 261 -30.71 55.34 13.77
N PRO A 262 -30.75 56.56 13.22
CA PRO A 262 -30.05 57.70 13.80
C PRO A 262 -30.62 58.02 15.20
N ALA A 263 -29.79 57.87 16.22
CA ALA A 263 -30.11 58.28 17.58
C ALA A 263 -29.92 59.80 17.73
N THR A 264 -30.94 60.46 18.26
CA THR A 264 -31.00 61.86 18.67
C THR A 264 -29.88 62.17 19.68
N PRO A 265 -29.21 63.34 19.59
CA PRO A 265 -28.09 63.68 20.47
C PRO A 265 -28.53 63.84 21.93
N GLN A 266 -27.93 63.06 22.84
CA GLN A 266 -28.04 63.25 24.28
C GLN A 266 -26.86 64.04 24.84
N VAL A 267 -27.20 64.96 25.73
CA VAL A 267 -26.35 65.96 26.39
C VAL A 267 -25.40 65.31 27.39
N THR A 268 -24.18 65.84 27.39
CA THR A 268 -23.01 65.47 28.18
C THR A 268 -23.19 65.77 29.67
N THR A 269 -22.91 64.79 30.55
CA THR A 269 -22.55 65.05 31.95
C THR A 269 -21.30 64.25 32.32
N THR A 270 -20.27 65.01 32.68
CA THR A 270 -18.91 64.58 33.04
C THR A 270 -18.85 64.04 34.47
N LEU A 271 -18.17 62.91 34.67
CA LEU A 271 -17.64 62.47 35.97
C LEU A 271 -16.12 62.28 35.85
N PRO A 272 -15.32 62.67 36.87
CA PRO A 272 -13.87 62.67 36.78
C PRO A 272 -13.32 61.27 37.08
N VAL A 273 -12.53 60.71 36.16
CA VAL A 273 -11.80 59.45 36.36
C VAL A 273 -10.32 59.76 36.62
N ALA A 274 -9.79 59.04 37.61
CA ALA A 274 -8.50 59.17 38.29
C ALA A 274 -7.25 59.00 37.39
N PRO A 275 -6.08 59.49 37.83
CA PRO A 275 -4.82 59.41 37.09
C PRO A 275 -4.25 57.98 36.96
N PRO A 276 -3.41 57.73 35.94
CA PRO A 276 -2.92 56.39 35.60
C PRO A 276 -1.82 55.90 36.57
N PRO A 277 -1.79 54.58 36.89
CA PRO A 277 -0.66 53.99 37.59
C PRO A 277 0.55 53.79 36.66
N VAL A 278 1.72 54.12 37.22
CA VAL A 278 3.07 54.06 36.63
C VAL A 278 3.48 52.61 36.31
N PRO A 279 4.21 52.33 35.21
CA PRO A 279 4.72 50.98 34.93
C PRO A 279 5.79 50.58 35.96
N LYS A 280 5.54 49.50 36.71
CA LYS A 280 6.58 48.82 37.50
C LYS A 280 7.46 48.01 36.55
N ALA A 281 8.76 48.27 36.63
CA ALA A 281 9.81 47.49 35.99
C ALA A 281 9.72 46.02 36.41
N SER A 282 9.61 45.12 35.43
CA SER A 282 9.70 43.68 35.66
C SER A 282 11.15 43.27 35.86
N VAL A 283 11.36 42.58 36.98
CA VAL A 283 12.61 41.98 37.46
C VAL A 283 13.07 40.86 36.50
N PRO A 284 14.39 40.65 36.30
CA PRO A 284 14.90 39.55 35.49
C PRO A 284 14.54 38.19 36.10
N ALA A 285 14.13 37.24 35.26
CA ALA A 285 13.81 35.88 35.65
C ALA A 285 15.05 35.15 36.24
N PRO A 286 14.88 34.31 37.28
CA PRO A 286 15.97 33.49 37.81
C PRO A 286 16.43 32.45 36.79
N GLN A 287 17.75 32.40 36.59
CA GLN A 287 18.45 31.42 35.78
C GLN A 287 18.30 30.01 36.41
N PRO A 288 17.96 28.96 35.64
CA PRO A 288 17.90 27.60 36.16
C PRO A 288 19.27 27.12 36.63
N PRO A 289 19.38 26.41 37.77
CA PRO A 289 20.64 25.85 38.23
C PRO A 289 21.12 24.75 37.30
N ALA A 290 22.44 24.71 37.10
CA ALA A 290 23.16 23.68 36.35
C ALA A 290 22.82 22.28 36.89
N SER A 291 22.40 21.39 35.99
CA SER A 291 22.18 19.98 36.31
C SER A 291 23.53 19.30 36.55
N THR A 292 23.75 18.92 37.80
CA THR A 292 24.84 18.04 38.22
C THR A 292 24.55 16.64 37.68
N GLU A 293 25.45 16.16 36.83
CA GLU A 293 25.56 14.78 36.38
C GLU A 293 25.72 13.87 37.61
N THR A 294 24.75 12.99 37.88
CA THR A 294 24.87 11.91 38.86
C THR A 294 24.26 10.65 38.26
N SER A 295 25.13 9.69 37.94
CA SER A 295 24.75 8.37 37.41
C SER A 295 23.88 7.60 38.41
N PRO A 296 22.75 7.01 37.99
CA PRO A 296 22.12 5.95 38.76
C PRO A 296 22.88 4.63 38.55
N GLN A 297 23.48 4.14 39.63
CA GLN A 297 24.03 2.81 39.77
C GLN A 297 22.92 1.77 39.56
N ILE A 298 23.06 0.96 38.51
CA ILE A 298 22.16 -0.13 38.16
C ILE A 298 22.37 -1.27 39.17
N SER A 299 21.36 -1.54 40.00
CA SER A 299 21.26 -2.81 40.74
C SER A 299 20.84 -3.91 39.77
N GLN A 300 21.78 -4.79 39.41
CA GLN A 300 21.53 -6.00 38.63
C GLN A 300 20.60 -6.97 39.39
N PRO A 301 19.56 -7.51 38.74
CA PRO A 301 18.93 -8.75 39.18
C PRO A 301 19.88 -9.94 38.92
N SER A 302 20.16 -10.73 39.94
CA SER A 302 20.89 -11.98 39.84
C SER A 302 20.12 -12.99 38.99
N VAL A 303 20.66 -13.33 37.81
CA VAL A 303 20.14 -14.42 36.96
C VAL A 303 20.69 -15.76 37.49
N PRO A 304 19.84 -16.78 37.73
CA PRO A 304 20.30 -18.13 38.08
C PRO A 304 21.05 -18.80 36.92
N ALA A 305 22.11 -19.54 37.25
CA ALA A 305 22.93 -20.30 36.31
C ALA A 305 22.09 -21.31 35.48
N PRO A 306 22.51 -21.61 34.24
CA PRO A 306 21.84 -22.61 33.41
C PRO A 306 22.09 -24.03 33.94
N SER A 307 21.01 -24.73 34.27
CA SER A 307 21.00 -26.17 34.52
C SER A 307 21.29 -26.91 33.21
N THR A 308 22.40 -27.62 33.16
CA THR A 308 22.69 -28.62 32.12
C THR A 308 21.75 -29.82 32.29
N SER A 309 20.65 -29.84 31.54
CA SER A 309 19.86 -31.06 31.34
C SER A 309 20.23 -31.67 29.98
N ALA A 310 20.79 -32.88 30.04
CA ALA A 310 21.15 -33.69 28.89
C ALA A 310 19.92 -34.04 28.02
N PRO A 311 20.10 -34.25 26.70
CA PRO A 311 19.01 -34.65 25.81
C PRO A 311 18.55 -36.08 26.13
N PRO A 312 17.24 -36.38 26.04
CA PRO A 312 16.74 -37.75 26.14
C PRO A 312 17.12 -38.55 24.88
N THR A 313 17.66 -39.73 25.14
CA THR A 313 17.98 -40.79 24.17
C THR A 313 16.73 -41.22 23.41
N PRO A 314 16.78 -41.40 22.07
CA PRO A 314 15.66 -41.98 21.32
C PRO A 314 15.52 -43.47 21.63
N VAL A 315 14.30 -43.89 22.03
CA VAL A 315 13.93 -45.29 22.19
C VAL A 315 13.69 -45.91 20.80
N PRO A 316 14.31 -47.05 20.44
CA PRO A 316 14.04 -47.73 19.18
C PRO A 316 12.67 -48.41 19.21
N GLN A 317 11.75 -48.01 18.32
CA GLN A 317 10.53 -48.77 18.07
C GLN A 317 10.85 -50.01 17.23
N LYS A 318 10.54 -51.17 17.83
CA LYS A 318 10.64 -52.52 17.28
C LYS A 318 9.56 -52.75 16.20
N PRO A 319 9.88 -53.38 15.05
CA PRO A 319 8.88 -53.78 14.08
C PRO A 319 8.16 -55.05 14.53
N ALA A 320 6.82 -55.03 14.52
CA ALA A 320 6.01 -56.24 14.63
C ALA A 320 5.59 -56.66 13.22
N GLN A 321 6.23 -57.72 12.73
CA GLN A 321 5.75 -58.61 11.68
C GLN A 321 5.29 -59.93 12.33
N GLN A 322 4.49 -60.67 11.54
CA GLN A 322 3.86 -61.99 11.74
C GLN A 322 2.37 -61.88 12.13
N GLU A 323 1.44 -62.57 11.47
CA GLU A 323 1.57 -63.86 10.79
C GLU A 323 0.57 -63.99 9.63
N GLN A 324 1.04 -64.67 8.60
CA GLN A 324 0.37 -64.98 7.34
C GLN A 324 -0.06 -66.44 7.44
N GLU A 325 -1.36 -66.72 7.45
CA GLU A 325 -1.88 -68.09 7.30
C GLU A 325 -2.67 -68.19 5.98
N ALA A 326 -2.37 -69.25 5.24
CA ALA A 326 -2.69 -69.41 3.83
C ALA A 326 -3.47 -70.71 3.59
N VAL A 327 -4.53 -70.62 2.76
CA VAL A 327 -5.05 -71.66 1.82
C VAL A 327 -5.89 -72.80 2.45
N GLN A 328 -7.17 -73.10 2.12
CA GLN A 328 -7.82 -73.43 0.81
C GLN A 328 -9.40 -73.46 0.92
N PRO A 329 -10.20 -73.59 -0.18
CA PRO A 329 -11.66 -73.34 -0.32
C PRO A 329 -12.51 -74.64 -0.54
N PRO A 330 -13.71 -74.66 -1.17
CA PRO A 330 -14.93 -73.81 -1.14
C PRO A 330 -16.21 -74.61 -0.74
N VAL A 331 -17.29 -73.97 -0.26
CA VAL A 331 -18.67 -74.52 -0.42
C VAL A 331 -19.70 -73.39 -0.62
N VAL A 332 -20.53 -73.63 -1.64
CA VAL A 332 -21.67 -72.85 -2.17
C VAL A 332 -22.83 -72.76 -1.17
N ALA A 333 -23.45 -71.58 -1.05
CA ALA A 333 -24.88 -71.43 -0.78
C ALA A 333 -25.41 -70.04 -1.21
N ALA A 334 -26.62 -70.05 -1.79
CA ALA A 334 -27.28 -69.02 -2.59
C ALA A 334 -27.75 -67.75 -1.83
N PRO A 335 -28.02 -66.64 -2.53
CA PRO A 335 -28.62 -65.44 -1.94
C PRO A 335 -30.17 -65.50 -1.94
N PRO A 336 -30.85 -65.07 -0.86
CA PRO A 336 -32.27 -64.74 -0.88
C PRO A 336 -32.52 -63.24 -1.17
N PRO A 337 -33.78 -62.86 -1.52
CA PRO A 337 -34.08 -61.85 -2.53
C PRO A 337 -34.41 -60.43 -2.01
N ALA A 338 -34.46 -59.50 -2.97
CA ALA A 338 -34.83 -58.09 -2.84
C ALA A 338 -36.26 -57.84 -2.35
N ALA A 339 -36.44 -56.78 -1.55
CA ALA A 339 -37.75 -56.24 -1.20
C ALA A 339 -37.76 -54.70 -1.16
N VAL A 340 -38.47 -54.13 -2.15
CA VAL A 340 -39.48 -53.05 -2.10
C VAL A 340 -39.15 -51.69 -1.46
N ALA A 341 -39.30 -50.65 -2.29
CA ALA A 341 -39.31 -49.22 -1.97
C ALA A 341 -40.51 -48.77 -1.11
N PRO A 342 -40.39 -47.63 -0.41
CA PRO A 342 -41.55 -46.82 -0.06
C PRO A 342 -41.47 -45.39 -0.62
N SER A 343 -42.65 -44.91 -0.98
CA SER A 343 -43.03 -43.62 -1.55
C SER A 343 -43.04 -42.45 -0.54
N THR A 344 -43.03 -41.24 -1.13
CA THR A 344 -43.10 -39.86 -0.62
C THR A 344 -44.07 -39.60 0.55
N PRO A 345 -43.82 -38.50 1.30
CA PRO A 345 -44.87 -37.48 1.37
C PRO A 345 -44.37 -36.05 1.05
N THR A 346 -45.22 -35.36 0.30
CA THR A 346 -45.18 -33.93 -0.06
C THR A 346 -45.56 -33.06 1.14
N GLN A 347 -44.80 -31.99 1.41
CA GLN A 347 -45.30 -30.83 2.16
C GLN A 347 -45.03 -29.53 1.38
N THR A 348 -46.11 -28.78 1.22
CA THR A 348 -46.30 -27.45 0.66
C THR A 348 -46.06 -26.36 1.71
N GLN A 349 -45.27 -25.30 1.41
CA GLN A 349 -45.66 -23.91 1.74
C GLN A 349 -44.74 -22.82 1.13
N GLN A 350 -45.30 -22.16 0.11
CA GLN A 350 -45.39 -20.69 -0.10
C GLN A 350 -44.12 -19.82 0.01
N THR A 351 -43.59 -19.45 -1.16
CA THR A 351 -42.90 -18.17 -1.40
C THR A 351 -43.93 -17.11 -1.84
N PRO A 352 -43.89 -15.87 -1.32
CA PRO A 352 -44.74 -14.79 -1.83
C PRO A 352 -44.17 -14.23 -3.13
N SER A 353 -44.89 -14.47 -4.23
CA SER A 353 -44.73 -13.76 -5.50
C SER A 353 -45.40 -12.38 -5.39
N VAL A 354 -44.63 -11.30 -5.53
CA VAL A 354 -45.17 -9.96 -5.76
C VAL A 354 -45.13 -9.67 -7.26
N SER A 355 -46.31 -9.38 -7.78
CA SER A 355 -46.66 -9.12 -9.16
C SER A 355 -46.00 -7.85 -9.70
N VAL A 356 -45.37 -7.95 -10.88
CA VAL A 356 -45.01 -6.79 -11.70
C VAL A 356 -46.20 -6.46 -12.62
N PRO A 357 -46.71 -5.22 -12.64
CA PRO A 357 -47.76 -4.84 -13.57
C PRO A 357 -47.21 -4.70 -15.00
N THR A 358 -47.82 -5.46 -15.91
CA THR A 358 -47.68 -5.31 -17.36
C THR A 358 -48.30 -3.98 -17.80
N ALA A 359 -47.52 -3.14 -18.47
CA ALA A 359 -48.00 -1.96 -19.20
C ALA A 359 -47.92 -2.19 -20.73
N PRO A 360 -48.78 -1.54 -21.53
CA PRO A 360 -49.18 -2.01 -22.85
C PRO A 360 -48.17 -1.69 -23.97
N SER A 361 -48.18 -2.57 -24.96
CA SER A 361 -47.46 -2.46 -26.24
C SER A 361 -48.01 -1.28 -27.04
N GLU A 362 -47.16 -0.28 -27.32
CA GLU A 362 -47.47 0.86 -28.18
C GLU A 362 -46.77 0.71 -29.53
N ALA A 363 -47.54 0.91 -30.60
CA ALA A 363 -47.14 0.76 -31.99
C ALA A 363 -46.04 1.77 -32.40
N PRO A 364 -45.21 1.47 -33.44
CA PRO A 364 -44.19 2.40 -33.88
C PRO A 364 -44.81 3.58 -34.63
N GLN A 365 -44.86 4.74 -33.97
CA GLN A 365 -45.14 6.02 -34.62
C GLN A 365 -43.91 6.52 -35.39
N LYS A 366 -44.16 6.78 -36.66
CA LYS A 366 -43.28 7.38 -37.66
C LYS A 366 -43.01 8.85 -37.30
N LEU A 367 -41.77 9.21 -36.95
CA LEU A 367 -41.32 10.61 -36.85
C LEU A 367 -40.54 11.05 -38.10
N PRO A 368 -40.50 12.38 -38.39
CA PRO A 368 -40.06 12.94 -39.66
C PRO A 368 -38.54 12.88 -39.85
N GLN A 369 -38.12 12.57 -41.07
CA GLN A 369 -36.75 12.68 -41.53
C GLN A 369 -36.35 14.16 -41.66
N THR A 370 -35.30 14.56 -40.96
CA THR A 370 -34.56 15.81 -41.18
C THR A 370 -33.28 15.48 -41.96
N PRO A 371 -32.84 16.27 -42.95
CA PRO A 371 -31.74 15.90 -43.84
C PRO A 371 -30.38 15.92 -43.15
N LEU A 372 -29.52 14.95 -43.50
CA LEU A 372 -28.10 14.93 -43.15
C LEU A 372 -27.37 16.14 -43.76
N PRO A 373 -26.47 16.82 -43.04
CA PRO A 373 -25.41 17.61 -43.64
C PRO A 373 -24.26 16.71 -44.13
N ASP A 374 -23.65 17.16 -45.22
CA ASP A 374 -22.70 16.46 -46.07
C ASP A 374 -21.45 15.88 -45.38
N THR A 375 -21.00 14.80 -46.01
CA THR A 375 -19.71 14.11 -45.91
C THR A 375 -18.53 15.07 -45.76
N VAL A 376 -17.88 15.06 -44.59
CA VAL A 376 -16.50 15.53 -44.43
C VAL A 376 -15.56 14.34 -44.64
N ALA A 377 -14.66 14.49 -45.61
CA ALA A 377 -13.65 13.50 -45.97
C ALA A 377 -12.73 13.16 -44.78
N PRO A 378 -12.24 11.90 -44.68
CA PRO A 378 -11.28 11.52 -43.65
C PRO A 378 -9.94 12.24 -43.85
N PRO A 379 -9.22 12.57 -42.76
CA PRO A 379 -7.89 13.16 -42.85
C PRO A 379 -6.88 12.14 -43.44
N PRO A 380 -5.86 12.61 -44.19
CA PRO A 380 -4.84 11.73 -44.77
C PRO A 380 -4.01 11.06 -43.67
N ALA A 381 -3.68 9.78 -43.90
CA ALA A 381 -2.84 8.98 -43.02
C ALA A 381 -1.43 9.59 -42.86
N PRO A 382 -0.82 9.49 -41.66
CA PRO A 382 0.55 9.94 -41.45
C PRO A 382 1.54 9.08 -42.23
N SER A 383 2.39 9.74 -43.00
CA SER A 383 3.47 9.14 -43.80
C SER A 383 4.48 8.40 -42.93
N THR A 384 4.73 7.14 -43.28
CA THR A 384 5.79 6.29 -42.71
C THR A 384 7.17 6.91 -42.95
N PRO A 385 8.08 6.96 -41.95
CA PRO A 385 9.45 7.39 -42.17
C PRO A 385 10.19 6.40 -43.06
N THR A 386 10.69 6.87 -44.19
CA THR A 386 11.61 6.16 -45.08
C THR A 386 12.90 5.85 -44.33
N ALA A 387 13.26 4.57 -44.22
CA ALA A 387 14.55 4.14 -43.72
C ALA A 387 15.69 4.63 -44.63
N PRO A 388 16.84 5.06 -44.08
CA PRO A 388 17.99 5.44 -44.89
C PRO A 388 18.54 4.24 -45.65
N VAL A 389 18.59 4.37 -46.97
CA VAL A 389 19.24 3.44 -47.90
C VAL A 389 20.74 3.44 -47.63
N MET A 390 21.25 2.30 -47.21
CA MET A 390 22.67 2.03 -47.02
C MET A 390 23.32 1.83 -48.40
N PRO A 391 24.43 2.52 -48.74
CA PRO A 391 25.10 2.33 -50.02
C PRO A 391 25.79 0.94 -50.09
N PRO A 392 25.88 0.33 -51.28
CA PRO A 392 26.50 -0.98 -51.44
C PRO A 392 28.01 -0.91 -51.12
N GLN A 393 28.45 -1.79 -50.21
CA GLN A 393 29.87 -2.07 -49.98
C GLN A 393 30.48 -2.64 -51.26
N GLY A 394 31.51 -1.95 -51.75
CA GLY A 394 32.27 -2.34 -52.93
C GLY A 394 33.04 -3.64 -52.73
N ASP A 395 33.11 -4.39 -53.83
CA ASP A 395 33.92 -5.58 -54.03
C ASP A 395 35.41 -5.33 -53.76
N THR A 396 35.97 -6.08 -52.81
CA THR A 396 37.42 -6.29 -52.71
C THR A 396 37.90 -7.27 -53.78
N PRO A 397 38.88 -6.91 -54.63
CA PRO A 397 39.48 -7.85 -55.56
C PRO A 397 40.46 -8.79 -54.86
N LYS A 398 40.32 -10.05 -55.23
CA LYS A 398 41.16 -11.20 -54.92
C LYS A 398 42.54 -11.00 -55.56
N GLN A 399 43.58 -10.70 -54.77
CA GLN A 399 44.98 -10.83 -55.22
C GLN A 399 45.49 -12.22 -54.86
N GLY A 400 45.72 -13.03 -55.90
CA GLY A 400 46.66 -14.14 -55.86
C GLY A 400 48.01 -13.66 -56.39
N GLY A 401 49.07 -14.10 -55.72
CA GLY A 401 50.47 -13.84 -56.02
C GLY A 401 51.33 -14.48 -54.95
#